data_AF-A0A4Q5T8A8-F1
#
_entry.id   AF-A0A4Q5T8A8-F1
#
_cell.length_a   1.000
_cell.length_b   1.000
_cell.length_c   1.000
_cell.angle_alpha   90.00
_cell.angle_beta   90.00
_cell.angle_gamma   90.00
#
_symmetry.space_group_name_H-M   'P 1'
#
loop_
_entity.id
_entity.type
_entity.pdbx_description
1 polymer ?
#
loop_
_entity_poly.entity_id
_entity_poly.type
_entity_poly.pdbx_seq_one_letter_code
_entity_poly.pdbx_strand_id
1 'polypeptide(L)'
;MRVRELIAREQGLFALRRAELTGTLDLLRQRIEQLDSEIGGYRVQIDAIERQLVLIAPELEGLRRLHEKQLVTINRLNSAERAAVQLEGSKAALQSNIAQARARIAETREQTLNVTKNMRSEAATQLADVVAQINEQQVRVATTADAFARSDVRAPQSGTVDKIAYTTTGSAVPAAQPILQIVPDRDTLVIEARIRPQDVDQVRTGQDARIVFSGLDRQATPDIPGKLIFVSPELTQDDATRQSFYRIRVRVDAAALARNPNIALKAGMPAEVFVSTGSRSILSYITKPLLDQVRYALREG
;
A
#
# COMPACT_ATOMS: atom_id res chain seq x y z
N MET A 1 10.84 16.91 -26.43
CA MET A 1 12.08 16.29 -26.98
C MET A 1 12.53 15.06 -26.20
N ARG A 2 12.79 15.14 -24.88
CA ARG A 2 13.33 14.01 -24.07
C ARG A 2 12.53 12.70 -24.08
N VAL A 3 11.19 12.72 -24.00
CA VAL A 3 10.39 11.47 -23.94
C VAL A 3 10.50 10.64 -25.23
N ARG A 4 10.51 11.32 -26.40
CA ARG A 4 10.62 10.64 -27.70
C ARG A 4 11.97 9.95 -27.88
N GLU A 5 13.03 10.57 -27.38
CA GLU A 5 14.39 10.03 -27.39
C GLU A 5 14.52 8.80 -26.47
N LEU A 6 13.92 8.86 -25.26
CA LEU A 6 13.86 7.71 -24.35
C LEU A 6 13.10 6.52 -24.96
N ILE A 7 11.94 6.76 -25.56
CA ILE A 7 11.17 5.70 -26.24
C ILE A 7 11.97 5.09 -27.39
N ALA A 8 12.63 5.92 -28.22
CA ALA A 8 13.44 5.44 -29.32
C ALA A 8 14.63 4.59 -28.84
N ARG A 9 15.27 4.98 -27.72
CA ARG A 9 16.34 4.21 -27.09
C ARG A 9 15.86 2.85 -26.61
N GLU A 10 14.73 2.78 -25.91
CA GLU A 10 14.15 1.52 -25.44
C GLU A 10 13.72 0.60 -26.60
N GLN A 11 13.12 1.17 -27.65
CA GLN A 11 12.79 0.42 -28.87
C GLN A 11 14.04 -0.14 -29.55
N GLY A 12 15.13 0.63 -29.60
CA GLY A 12 16.42 0.17 -30.11
C GLY A 12 17.00 -0.98 -29.29
N LEU A 13 16.97 -0.88 -27.96
CA LEU A 13 17.41 -1.95 -27.06
C LEU A 13 16.58 -3.22 -27.22
N PHE A 14 15.25 -3.09 -27.34
CA PHE A 14 14.36 -4.21 -27.59
C PHE A 14 14.68 -4.91 -28.91
N ALA A 15 14.88 -4.15 -30.00
CA ALA A 15 15.23 -4.70 -31.30
C ALA A 15 16.57 -5.44 -31.27
N LEU A 16 17.58 -4.87 -30.59
CA LEU A 16 18.89 -5.51 -30.42
C LEU A 16 18.78 -6.84 -29.67
N ARG A 17 18.14 -6.85 -28.48
CA ARG A 17 17.96 -8.07 -27.68
C ARG A 17 17.19 -9.15 -28.44
N ARG A 18 16.17 -8.76 -29.21
CA ARG A 18 15.42 -9.68 -30.05
C ARG A 18 16.29 -10.27 -31.14
N ALA A 19 17.11 -9.45 -31.81
CA ALA A 19 18.02 -9.92 -32.85
C ALA A 19 19.07 -10.89 -32.29
N GLU A 20 19.64 -10.61 -31.11
CA GLU A 20 20.59 -11.50 -30.42
C GLU A 20 19.95 -12.84 -30.04
N LEU A 21 18.72 -12.82 -29.50
CA LEU A 21 17.98 -14.03 -29.18
C LEU A 21 17.72 -14.86 -30.44
N THR A 22 17.21 -14.23 -31.50
CA THR A 22 16.95 -14.93 -32.76
C THR A 22 18.24 -15.52 -33.35
N GLY A 23 19.33 -14.77 -33.38
CA GLY A 23 20.62 -15.27 -33.87
C GLY A 23 21.15 -16.46 -33.05
N THR A 24 20.98 -16.43 -31.73
CA THR A 24 21.37 -17.55 -30.86
C THR A 24 20.53 -18.80 -31.13
N LEU A 25 19.21 -18.64 -31.29
CA LEU A 25 18.30 -19.75 -31.59
C LEU A 25 18.56 -20.34 -32.98
N ASP A 26 18.85 -19.51 -33.97
CA ASP A 26 19.19 -19.93 -35.32
C ASP A 26 20.50 -20.74 -35.35
N LEU A 27 21.52 -20.30 -34.61
CA LEU A 27 22.78 -21.04 -34.46
C LEU A 27 22.56 -22.43 -33.85
N LEU A 28 21.78 -22.53 -32.76
CA LEU A 28 21.46 -23.81 -32.13
C LEU A 28 20.66 -24.72 -33.06
N ARG A 29 19.73 -24.15 -33.84
CA ARG A 29 18.98 -24.88 -34.85
C ARG A 29 19.88 -25.42 -35.96
N GLN A 30 20.77 -24.61 -36.52
CA GLN A 30 21.74 -25.03 -37.53
C GLN A 30 22.63 -26.18 -37.02
N ARG A 31 23.02 -26.13 -35.74
CA ARG A 31 23.78 -27.22 -35.11
C ARG A 31 22.98 -28.54 -35.05
N ILE A 32 21.68 -28.49 -34.77
CA ILE A 32 20.81 -29.67 -34.82
C ILE A 32 20.72 -30.20 -36.26
N GLU A 33 20.49 -29.32 -37.24
CA GLU A 33 20.41 -29.70 -38.66
C GLU A 33 21.72 -30.35 -39.16
N GLN A 34 22.87 -29.86 -38.72
CA GLN A 34 24.18 -30.47 -38.99
C GLN A 34 24.30 -31.88 -38.38
N LEU A 35 23.92 -32.06 -37.12
CA LEU A 35 23.95 -33.38 -36.45
C LEU A 35 22.97 -34.37 -37.10
N ASP A 36 21.80 -33.91 -37.53
CA ASP A 36 20.85 -34.75 -38.27
C ASP A 36 21.40 -35.18 -39.63
N SER A 37 22.12 -34.28 -40.32
CA SER A 37 22.81 -34.59 -41.58
C SER A 37 23.93 -35.62 -41.37
N GLU A 38 24.69 -35.51 -40.28
CA GLU A 38 25.72 -36.46 -39.88
C GLU A 38 25.13 -37.86 -39.61
N ILE A 39 24.00 -37.93 -38.89
CA ILE A 39 23.23 -39.17 -38.68
C ILE A 39 22.79 -39.76 -40.02
N GLY A 40 22.32 -38.92 -40.95
CA GLY A 40 21.98 -39.34 -42.31
C GLY A 40 23.16 -40.02 -43.01
N GLY A 41 24.34 -39.42 -42.93
CA GLY A 41 25.59 -39.99 -43.48
C GLY A 41 25.96 -41.34 -42.85
N TYR A 42 25.85 -41.48 -41.53
CA TYR A 42 26.10 -42.76 -40.86
C TYR A 42 25.10 -43.86 -41.25
N ARG A 43 23.82 -43.51 -41.45
CA ARG A 43 22.81 -44.46 -41.91
C ARG A 43 23.12 -45.02 -43.29
N VAL A 44 23.53 -44.15 -44.23
CA VAL A 44 23.93 -44.60 -45.58
C VAL A 44 25.12 -45.58 -45.51
N GLN A 45 26.10 -45.32 -44.63
CA GLN A 45 27.23 -46.22 -44.41
C GLN A 45 26.80 -47.56 -43.79
N ILE A 46 25.88 -47.53 -42.82
CA ILE A 46 25.30 -48.76 -42.23
C ILE A 46 24.60 -49.58 -43.31
N ASP A 47 23.76 -48.97 -44.14
CA ASP A 47 23.06 -49.66 -45.23
C ASP A 47 24.05 -50.33 -46.21
N ALA A 48 25.18 -49.68 -46.51
CA ALA A 48 26.22 -50.25 -47.35
C ALA A 48 26.88 -51.48 -46.70
N ILE A 49 27.19 -51.41 -45.41
CA ILE A 49 27.76 -52.54 -44.64
C ILE A 49 26.74 -53.68 -44.54
N GLU A 50 25.45 -53.38 -44.34
CA GLU A 50 24.40 -54.39 -44.31
C GLU A 50 24.29 -55.15 -45.63
N ARG A 51 24.39 -54.45 -46.77
CA ARG A 51 24.45 -55.11 -48.09
C ARG A 51 25.69 -56.00 -48.22
N GLN A 52 26.85 -55.56 -47.72
CA GLN A 52 28.07 -56.39 -47.72
C GLN A 52 27.92 -57.65 -46.86
N LEU A 53 27.28 -57.53 -45.68
CA LEU A 53 26.96 -58.66 -44.81
C LEU A 53 26.00 -59.65 -45.48
N VAL A 54 24.99 -59.16 -46.20
CA VAL A 54 24.08 -60.02 -46.98
C VAL A 54 24.83 -60.76 -48.09
N LEU A 55 25.79 -60.12 -48.76
CA LEU A 55 26.58 -60.74 -49.82
C LEU A 55 27.59 -61.78 -49.31
N ILE A 56 28.20 -61.55 -48.15
CA ILE A 56 29.22 -62.47 -47.59
C ILE A 56 28.60 -63.68 -46.89
N ALA A 57 27.37 -63.55 -46.38
CA ALA A 57 26.67 -64.62 -45.67
C ALA A 57 26.59 -65.95 -46.45
N PRO A 58 26.13 -66.00 -47.73
CA PRO A 58 26.08 -67.25 -48.48
C PRO A 58 27.47 -67.79 -48.84
N GLU A 59 28.48 -66.92 -49.06
CA GLU A 59 29.87 -67.36 -49.27
C GLU A 59 30.39 -68.07 -48.02
N LEU A 60 30.15 -67.49 -46.85
CA LEU A 60 30.52 -68.08 -45.56
C LEU A 60 29.86 -69.44 -45.33
N GLU A 61 28.56 -69.54 -45.58
CA GLU A 61 27.82 -70.79 -45.43
C GLU A 61 28.34 -71.86 -46.41
N GLY A 62 28.64 -71.48 -47.64
CA GLY A 62 29.27 -72.35 -48.63
C GLY A 62 30.66 -72.83 -48.19
N LEU A 63 31.51 -71.92 -47.71
CA LEU A 63 32.85 -72.24 -47.21
C LEU A 63 32.81 -73.16 -45.98
N ARG A 64 31.85 -72.98 -45.07
CA ARG A 64 31.65 -73.87 -43.92
C ARG A 64 31.31 -75.30 -44.37
N ARG A 65 30.34 -75.47 -45.27
CA ARG A 65 29.98 -76.78 -45.84
C ARG A 65 31.12 -77.44 -46.60
N LEU A 66 31.91 -76.66 -47.36
CA LEU A 66 33.08 -77.18 -48.07
C LEU A 66 34.19 -77.60 -47.10
N HIS A 67 34.38 -76.87 -46.00
CA HIS A 67 35.38 -77.20 -44.99
C HIS A 67 35.03 -78.48 -44.23
N GLU A 68 33.75 -78.70 -43.89
CA GLU A 68 33.25 -79.96 -43.32
C GLU A 68 33.57 -81.17 -44.21
N LYS A 69 33.52 -80.98 -45.53
CA LYS A 69 33.90 -81.99 -46.53
C LYS A 69 35.41 -82.04 -46.82
N GLN A 70 36.23 -81.27 -46.11
CA GLN A 70 37.67 -81.12 -46.32
C GLN A 70 38.06 -80.63 -47.73
N LEU A 71 37.16 -79.89 -48.38
CA LEU A 71 37.33 -79.37 -49.76
C LEU A 71 37.87 -77.93 -49.81
N VAL A 72 38.11 -77.29 -48.67
CA VAL A 72 38.70 -75.95 -48.57
C VAL A 72 39.59 -75.84 -47.34
N THR A 73 40.58 -74.95 -47.37
CA THR A 73 41.48 -74.72 -46.25
C THR A 73 40.80 -73.93 -45.12
N ILE A 74 41.15 -74.26 -43.87
CA ILE A 74 40.70 -73.50 -42.68
C ILE A 74 41.07 -72.01 -42.78
N ASN A 75 42.22 -71.69 -43.40
CA ASN A 75 42.67 -70.31 -43.60
C ASN A 75 41.68 -69.49 -44.45
N ARG A 76 41.10 -70.09 -45.50
CA ARG A 76 40.10 -69.41 -46.34
C ARG A 76 38.81 -69.14 -45.57
N LEU A 77 38.32 -70.14 -44.82
CA LEU A 77 37.14 -70.00 -43.96
C LEU A 77 37.36 -68.91 -42.89
N ASN A 78 38.45 -68.99 -42.14
CA ASN A 78 38.80 -68.00 -41.10
C ASN A 78 38.98 -66.59 -41.66
N SER A 79 39.46 -66.46 -42.91
CA SER A 79 39.56 -65.16 -43.56
C SER A 79 38.18 -64.55 -43.83
N ALA A 80 37.22 -65.33 -44.33
CA ALA A 80 35.86 -64.88 -44.58
C ALA A 80 35.12 -64.57 -43.27
N GLU A 81 35.31 -65.39 -42.22
CA GLU A 81 34.70 -65.15 -40.91
C GLU A 81 35.22 -63.86 -40.28
N ARG A 82 36.53 -63.62 -40.30
CA ARG A 82 37.11 -62.35 -39.82
C ARG A 82 36.58 -61.15 -40.58
N ALA A 83 36.39 -61.25 -41.89
CA ALA A 83 35.82 -60.17 -42.69
C ALA A 83 34.37 -59.85 -42.27
N ALA A 84 33.52 -60.86 -42.07
CA ALA A 84 32.15 -60.66 -41.59
C ALA A 84 32.12 -60.02 -40.18
N VAL A 85 32.92 -60.53 -39.25
CA VAL A 85 33.02 -59.95 -37.89
C VAL A 85 33.52 -58.50 -37.92
N GLN A 86 34.46 -58.18 -38.81
CA GLN A 86 34.94 -56.80 -38.98
C GLN A 86 33.86 -55.86 -39.52
N LEU A 87 33.03 -56.34 -40.46
CA LEU A 87 31.87 -55.59 -40.97
C LEU A 87 30.84 -55.35 -39.87
N GLU A 88 30.50 -56.38 -39.08
CA GLU A 88 29.60 -56.24 -37.93
C GLU A 88 30.13 -55.25 -36.89
N GLY A 89 31.42 -55.31 -36.55
CA GLY A 89 32.06 -54.36 -35.65
C GLY A 89 32.01 -52.92 -36.18
N SER A 90 32.23 -52.74 -37.49
CA SER A 90 32.14 -51.43 -38.15
C SER A 90 30.71 -50.87 -38.11
N LYS A 91 29.70 -51.72 -38.34
CA LYS A 91 28.29 -51.36 -38.20
C LYS A 91 27.96 -50.92 -36.77
N ALA A 92 28.40 -51.69 -35.76
CA ALA A 92 28.18 -51.37 -34.36
C ALA A 92 28.82 -50.03 -33.96
N ALA A 93 30.03 -49.74 -34.46
CA ALA A 93 30.71 -48.46 -34.24
C ALA A 93 29.89 -47.27 -34.81
N LEU A 94 29.37 -47.40 -36.04
CA LEU A 94 28.51 -46.37 -36.64
C LEU A 94 27.19 -46.18 -35.89
N GLN A 95 26.59 -47.27 -35.40
CA GLN A 95 25.39 -47.19 -34.55
C GLN A 95 25.66 -46.44 -33.24
N SER A 96 26.83 -46.65 -32.63
CA SER A 96 27.28 -45.89 -31.46
C SER A 96 27.44 -44.40 -31.78
N ASN A 97 28.03 -44.05 -32.93
CA ASN A 97 28.15 -42.66 -33.38
C ASN A 97 26.77 -41.99 -33.57
N ILE A 98 25.79 -42.71 -34.14
CA ILE A 98 24.41 -42.21 -34.24
C ILE A 98 23.81 -41.96 -32.85
N ALA A 99 24.02 -42.87 -31.89
CA ALA A 99 23.53 -42.68 -30.52
C ALA A 99 24.15 -41.45 -29.85
N GLN A 100 25.46 -41.23 -30.03
CA GLN A 100 26.16 -40.04 -29.52
C GLN A 100 25.64 -38.75 -30.17
N ALA A 101 25.46 -38.74 -31.49
CA ALA A 101 24.90 -37.59 -32.20
C ALA A 101 23.49 -37.25 -31.71
N ARG A 102 22.64 -38.25 -31.48
CA ARG A 102 21.30 -38.07 -30.89
C ARG A 102 21.34 -37.49 -29.48
N ALA A 103 22.28 -37.93 -28.65
CA ALA A 103 22.46 -37.35 -27.32
C ALA A 103 22.84 -35.86 -27.40
N ARG A 104 23.74 -35.49 -28.32
CA ARG A 104 24.11 -34.08 -28.58
C ARG A 104 22.94 -33.25 -29.11
N ILE A 105 22.06 -33.82 -29.94
CA ILE A 105 20.82 -33.17 -30.37
C ILE A 105 19.91 -32.90 -29.16
N ALA A 106 19.73 -33.87 -28.27
CA ALA A 106 18.93 -33.69 -27.07
C ALA A 106 19.50 -32.58 -26.17
N GLU A 107 20.81 -32.58 -25.95
CA GLU A 107 21.50 -31.51 -25.21
C GLU A 107 21.31 -30.13 -25.85
N THR A 108 21.43 -30.03 -27.18
CA THR A 108 21.26 -28.76 -27.91
C THR A 108 19.81 -28.26 -27.83
N ARG A 109 18.82 -29.16 -27.79
CA ARG A 109 17.41 -28.82 -27.56
C ARG A 109 17.19 -28.31 -26.14
N GLU A 110 17.79 -28.92 -25.14
CA GLU A 110 17.76 -28.43 -23.76
C GLU A 110 18.41 -27.04 -23.63
N GLN A 111 19.54 -26.82 -24.32
CA GLN A 111 20.18 -25.50 -24.39
C GLN A 111 19.22 -24.45 -24.99
N THR A 112 18.49 -24.80 -26.05
CA THR A 112 17.46 -23.94 -26.66
C THR A 112 16.37 -23.55 -25.66
N LEU A 113 15.87 -24.52 -24.90
CA LEU A 113 14.88 -24.28 -23.84
C LEU A 113 15.45 -23.36 -22.75
N ASN A 114 16.67 -23.60 -22.30
CA ASN A 114 17.33 -22.80 -21.28
C ASN A 114 17.53 -21.33 -21.71
N VAL A 115 17.95 -21.09 -22.95
CA VAL A 115 18.10 -19.73 -23.49
C VAL A 115 16.77 -18.98 -23.43
N THR A 116 15.68 -19.61 -23.90
CA THR A 116 14.36 -18.96 -23.87
C THR A 116 13.83 -18.75 -22.45
N LYS A 117 14.09 -19.68 -21.53
CA LYS A 117 13.69 -19.58 -20.12
C LYS A 117 14.44 -18.45 -19.42
N ASN A 118 15.75 -18.36 -19.60
CA ASN A 118 16.58 -17.31 -18.99
C ASN A 118 16.13 -15.93 -19.46
N MET A 119 15.91 -15.76 -20.77
CA MET A 119 15.41 -14.49 -21.32
C MET A 119 14.05 -14.09 -20.73
N ARG A 120 13.13 -15.04 -20.55
CA ARG A 120 11.83 -14.77 -19.90
C ARG A 120 12.00 -14.38 -18.43
N SER A 121 12.89 -15.07 -17.71
CA SER A 121 13.16 -14.78 -16.31
C SER A 121 13.76 -13.39 -16.13
N GLU A 122 14.75 -13.02 -16.95
CA GLU A 122 15.36 -11.70 -16.93
C GLU A 122 14.35 -10.59 -17.25
N ALA A 123 13.50 -10.80 -18.26
CA ALA A 123 12.43 -9.86 -18.60
C ALA A 123 11.42 -9.70 -17.46
N ALA A 124 11.08 -10.78 -16.75
CA ALA A 124 10.18 -10.74 -15.60
C ALA A 124 10.78 -9.96 -14.42
N THR A 125 12.07 -10.16 -14.12
CA THR A 125 12.77 -9.41 -13.08
C THR A 125 12.82 -7.91 -13.42
N GLN A 126 13.21 -7.57 -14.66
CA GLN A 126 13.25 -6.17 -15.11
C GLN A 126 11.87 -5.52 -15.06
N LEU A 127 10.81 -6.25 -15.42
CA LEU A 127 9.44 -5.76 -15.32
C LEU A 127 9.06 -5.48 -13.85
N ALA A 128 9.39 -6.39 -12.94
CA ALA A 128 9.11 -6.21 -11.51
C ALA A 128 9.81 -4.95 -10.96
N ASP A 129 11.08 -4.74 -11.31
CA ASP A 129 11.84 -3.56 -10.90
C ASP A 129 11.22 -2.26 -11.44
N VAL A 130 10.85 -2.24 -12.73
CA VAL A 130 10.20 -1.07 -13.35
C VAL A 130 8.83 -0.79 -12.71
N VAL A 131 8.03 -1.82 -12.43
CA VAL A 131 6.73 -1.65 -11.74
C VAL A 131 6.93 -1.09 -10.33
N ALA A 132 7.93 -1.57 -9.59
CA ALA A 132 8.26 -1.04 -8.27
C ALA A 132 8.64 0.45 -8.34
N GLN A 133 9.49 0.83 -9.31
CA GLN A 133 9.87 2.23 -9.54
C GLN A 133 8.66 3.09 -9.93
N ILE A 134 7.77 2.61 -10.79
CA ILE A 134 6.55 3.33 -11.17
C ILE A 134 5.68 3.59 -9.93
N ASN A 135 5.46 2.58 -9.09
CA ASN A 135 4.67 2.71 -7.87
C ASN A 135 5.29 3.73 -6.90
N GLU A 136 6.61 3.69 -6.72
CA GLU A 136 7.33 4.68 -5.91
C GLU A 136 7.16 6.11 -6.45
N GLN A 137 7.30 6.30 -7.77
CA GLN A 137 7.10 7.61 -8.39
C GLN A 137 5.65 8.08 -8.29
N GLN A 138 4.66 7.19 -8.40
CA GLN A 138 3.26 7.55 -8.20
C GLN A 138 2.98 8.05 -6.78
N VAL A 139 3.50 7.36 -5.76
CA VAL A 139 3.40 7.81 -4.37
C VAL A 139 4.08 9.17 -4.20
N ARG A 140 5.27 9.36 -4.79
CA ARG A 140 6.00 10.63 -4.74
C ARG A 140 5.24 11.78 -5.42
N VAL A 141 4.58 11.52 -6.55
CA VAL A 141 3.73 12.51 -7.22
C VAL A 141 2.55 12.88 -6.33
N ALA A 142 1.88 11.91 -5.72
CA ALA A 142 0.74 12.17 -4.82
C ALA A 142 1.16 12.99 -3.59
N THR A 143 2.27 12.64 -2.93
CA THR A 143 2.77 13.39 -1.76
C THR A 143 3.23 14.80 -2.12
N THR A 144 3.87 14.96 -3.28
CA THR A 144 4.29 16.28 -3.79
C THR A 144 3.08 17.14 -4.16
N ALA A 145 2.05 16.55 -4.78
CA ALA A 145 0.82 17.25 -5.13
C ALA A 145 0.05 17.71 -3.88
N ASP A 146 -0.02 16.88 -2.85
CA ASP A 146 -0.62 17.22 -1.55
C ASP A 146 0.17 18.32 -0.81
N ALA A 147 1.50 18.23 -0.82
CA ALA A 147 2.35 19.30 -0.30
C ALA A 147 2.17 20.62 -1.07
N PHE A 148 2.04 20.55 -2.39
CA PHE A 148 1.76 21.72 -3.23
C PHE A 148 0.37 22.30 -2.95
N ALA A 149 -0.67 21.47 -2.78
CA ALA A 149 -2.00 21.94 -2.42
C ALA A 149 -2.02 22.65 -1.06
N ARG A 150 -1.23 22.18 -0.09
CA ARG A 150 -1.05 22.83 1.22
C ARG A 150 -0.25 24.13 1.19
N SER A 151 0.35 24.50 0.06
CA SER A 151 0.97 25.82 -0.09
C SER A 151 -0.08 26.94 -0.19
N ASP A 152 -1.30 26.62 -0.63
CA ASP A 152 -2.45 27.52 -0.61
C ASP A 152 -3.23 27.34 0.69
N VAL A 153 -3.11 28.30 1.60
CA VAL A 153 -3.76 28.26 2.91
C VAL A 153 -5.18 28.82 2.80
N ARG A 154 -6.18 27.94 2.86
CA ARG A 154 -7.60 28.31 2.78
C ARG A 154 -8.23 28.38 4.16
N ALA A 155 -9.19 29.30 4.32
CA ALA A 155 -9.98 29.40 5.54
C ALA A 155 -10.82 28.13 5.76
N PRO A 156 -10.74 27.48 6.95
CA PRO A 156 -11.52 26.26 7.23
C PRO A 156 -13.01 26.54 7.44
N GLN A 157 -13.38 27.77 7.75
CA GLN A 157 -14.75 28.22 7.96
C GLN A 157 -14.89 29.72 7.65
N SER A 158 -16.11 30.16 7.34
CA SER A 158 -16.43 31.57 7.17
C SER A 158 -16.30 32.33 8.48
N GLY A 159 -15.70 33.50 8.44
CA GLY A 159 -15.46 34.33 9.61
C GLY A 159 -14.68 35.60 9.26
N THR A 160 -14.47 36.44 10.26
CA THR A 160 -13.67 37.66 10.16
C THR A 160 -12.24 37.40 10.62
N VAL A 161 -11.25 37.95 9.91
CA VAL A 161 -9.83 37.85 10.30
C VAL A 161 -9.54 38.83 11.44
N ASP A 162 -9.11 38.31 12.60
CA ASP A 162 -8.79 39.10 13.80
C ASP A 162 -7.30 39.49 13.84
N LYS A 163 -6.40 38.53 13.59
CA LYS A 163 -4.94 38.74 13.65
C LYS A 163 -4.25 38.12 12.45
N ILE A 164 -3.23 38.81 11.95
CA ILE A 164 -2.35 38.37 10.86
C ILE A 164 -0.91 38.40 11.41
N ALA A 165 -0.23 37.26 11.43
CA ALA A 165 1.13 37.14 11.95
C ALA A 165 2.21 37.48 10.91
N TYR A 166 1.91 37.31 9.62
CA TYR A 166 2.84 37.56 8.51
C TYR A 166 2.18 38.47 7.48
N THR A 167 2.77 39.65 7.24
CA THR A 167 2.20 40.68 6.34
C THR A 167 3.04 40.90 5.08
N THR A 168 4.28 40.41 5.05
CA THR A 168 5.26 40.66 3.99
C THR A 168 5.32 39.53 2.97
N THR A 169 5.24 39.89 1.68
CA THR A 169 5.43 38.95 0.57
C THR A 169 6.87 38.47 0.49
N GLY A 170 7.08 37.15 0.42
CA GLY A 170 8.40 36.52 0.28
C GLY A 170 9.07 36.09 1.59
N SER A 171 8.43 36.30 2.73
CA SER A 171 8.93 35.80 4.02
C SER A 171 8.68 34.30 4.17
N ALA A 172 9.67 33.56 4.67
CA ALA A 172 9.52 32.14 4.98
C ALA A 172 8.71 31.94 6.26
N VAL A 173 7.67 31.10 6.20
CA VAL A 173 6.83 30.74 7.35
C VAL A 173 7.25 29.35 7.86
N PRO A 174 7.72 29.22 9.12
CA PRO A 174 8.07 27.93 9.69
C PRO A 174 6.84 27.02 9.87
N ALA A 175 7.06 25.71 9.87
CA ALA A 175 6.00 24.75 10.17
C ALA A 175 5.42 24.98 11.59
N ALA A 176 4.12 24.72 11.74
CA ALA A 176 3.37 24.85 12.99
C ALA A 176 3.28 26.28 13.59
N GLN A 177 3.64 27.32 12.83
CA GLN A 177 3.42 28.70 13.25
C GLN A 177 2.03 29.20 12.81
N PRO A 178 1.27 29.87 13.69
CA PRO A 178 -0.01 30.46 13.32
C PRO A 178 0.22 31.58 12.29
N ILE A 179 -0.51 31.52 11.17
CA ILE A 179 -0.44 32.52 10.09
C ILE A 179 -1.45 33.64 10.32
N LEU A 180 -2.69 33.26 10.61
CA LEU A 180 -3.82 34.16 10.83
C LEU A 180 -4.83 33.54 11.80
N GLN A 181 -5.64 34.37 12.45
CA GLN A 181 -6.73 33.96 13.34
C GLN A 181 -8.07 34.38 12.73
N ILE A 182 -9.00 33.44 12.60
CA ILE A 182 -10.36 33.67 12.10
C ILE A 182 -11.35 33.53 13.24
N VAL A 183 -12.24 34.52 13.39
CA VAL A 183 -13.38 34.49 14.31
C VAL A 183 -14.64 34.14 13.49
N PRO A 184 -15.31 33.00 13.76
CA PRO A 184 -16.48 32.58 12.98
C PRO A 184 -17.66 33.54 13.12
N ASP A 185 -18.39 33.79 12.02
CA ASP A 185 -19.53 34.72 12.02
C ASP A 185 -20.80 34.14 12.68
N ARG A 186 -20.83 32.81 12.91
CA ARG A 186 -22.00 32.07 13.44
C ARG A 186 -21.67 31.27 14.68
N ASP A 187 -21.13 31.93 15.70
CA ASP A 187 -20.95 31.25 16.98
C ASP A 187 -22.27 31.23 17.77
N THR A 188 -22.62 30.07 18.33
CA THR A 188 -23.70 30.01 19.32
C THR A 188 -23.25 30.80 20.54
N LEU A 189 -23.97 31.88 20.86
CA LEU A 189 -23.67 32.68 22.05
C LEU A 189 -23.91 31.85 23.30
N VAL A 190 -22.82 31.48 23.94
CA VAL A 190 -22.79 30.73 25.20
C VAL A 190 -22.15 31.60 26.26
N ILE A 191 -22.80 31.69 27.40
CA ILE A 191 -22.30 32.41 28.56
C ILE A 191 -21.69 31.41 29.51
N GLU A 192 -20.42 31.62 29.86
CA GLU A 192 -19.76 30.88 30.92
C GLU A 192 -19.91 31.65 32.24
N ALA A 193 -20.50 31.00 33.24
CA ALA A 193 -20.71 31.58 34.56
C ALA A 193 -20.07 30.70 35.64
N ARG A 194 -19.75 31.33 36.78
CA ARG A 194 -19.15 30.66 37.94
C ARG A 194 -20.23 30.49 39.01
N ILE A 195 -20.41 29.27 39.51
CA ILE A 195 -21.32 28.97 40.62
C ILE A 195 -20.54 28.57 41.86
N ARG A 196 -21.04 28.97 43.03
CA ARG A 196 -20.43 28.62 44.32
C ARG A 196 -20.59 27.13 44.60
N PRO A 197 -19.64 26.47 45.27
CA PRO A 197 -19.70 25.03 45.53
C PRO A 197 -20.94 24.59 46.29
N GLN A 198 -21.41 25.43 47.22
CA GLN A 198 -22.63 25.19 48.01
C GLN A 198 -23.93 25.15 47.17
N ASP A 199 -23.92 25.72 45.96
CA ASP A 199 -25.10 25.88 45.12
C ASP A 199 -25.14 24.86 43.95
N VAL A 200 -24.06 24.09 43.72
CA VAL A 200 -23.93 23.15 42.59
C VAL A 200 -24.95 22.01 42.64
N ASP A 201 -25.28 21.52 43.84
CA ASP A 201 -26.23 20.41 44.05
C ASP A 201 -27.64 20.69 43.49
N GLN A 202 -27.98 21.97 43.36
CA GLN A 202 -29.30 22.43 42.91
C GLN A 202 -29.36 22.68 41.40
N VAL A 203 -28.20 22.61 40.72
CA VAL A 203 -28.06 22.99 39.33
C VAL A 203 -27.86 21.77 38.44
N ARG A 204 -28.72 21.62 37.42
CA ARG A 204 -28.71 20.47 36.51
C ARG A 204 -28.89 20.91 35.07
N THR A 205 -28.15 20.26 34.17
CA THR A 205 -28.27 20.50 32.73
C THR A 205 -29.73 20.40 32.29
N GLY A 206 -30.17 21.33 31.44
CA GLY A 206 -31.54 21.43 30.97
C GLY A 206 -32.43 22.42 31.72
N GLN A 207 -31.99 22.96 32.87
CA GLN A 207 -32.73 24.01 33.59
C GLN A 207 -32.79 25.32 32.80
N ASP A 208 -33.90 26.03 32.97
CA ASP A 208 -34.07 27.39 32.46
C ASP A 208 -33.25 28.36 33.29
N ALA A 209 -32.62 29.33 32.62
CA ALA A 209 -31.85 30.38 33.24
C ALA A 209 -32.24 31.74 32.66
N ARG A 210 -32.15 32.78 33.48
CA ARG A 210 -32.29 34.16 33.06
C ARG A 210 -30.93 34.82 33.07
N ILE A 211 -30.63 35.53 32.00
CA ILE A 211 -29.35 36.19 31.78
C ILE A 211 -29.57 37.69 31.86
N VAL A 212 -28.81 38.34 32.73
CA VAL A 212 -28.80 39.79 32.89
C VAL A 212 -27.41 40.29 32.52
N PHE A 213 -27.32 41.14 31.49
CA PHE A 213 -26.06 41.70 31.06
C PHE A 213 -25.75 42.95 31.86
N SER A 214 -24.78 42.88 32.78
CA SER A 214 -24.45 43.98 33.71
C SER A 214 -23.87 45.21 33.00
N GLY A 215 -23.46 45.09 31.73
CA GLY A 215 -22.99 46.19 30.88
C GLY A 215 -24.08 46.99 30.15
N LEU A 216 -25.36 46.64 30.32
CA LEU A 216 -26.50 47.31 29.69
C LEU A 216 -27.44 47.93 30.73
N ASP A 217 -28.18 48.98 30.35
CA ASP A 217 -29.14 49.63 31.24
C ASP A 217 -30.28 48.66 31.63
N ARG A 218 -30.40 48.40 32.94
CA ARG A 218 -31.36 47.45 33.53
C ARG A 218 -32.82 47.90 33.34
N GLN A 219 -33.09 49.19 33.13
CA GLN A 219 -34.45 49.67 32.87
C GLN A 219 -34.86 49.50 31.41
N ALA A 220 -33.89 49.45 30.49
CA ALA A 220 -34.14 49.34 29.05
C ALA A 220 -33.99 47.91 28.51
N THR A 221 -33.32 47.00 29.25
CA THR A 221 -32.96 45.67 28.77
C THR A 221 -33.70 44.57 29.55
N PRO A 222 -34.59 43.79 28.89
CA PRO A 222 -35.26 42.67 29.54
C PRO A 222 -34.30 41.50 29.78
N ASP A 223 -34.58 40.68 30.80
CA ASP A 223 -33.89 39.43 31.06
C ASP A 223 -33.96 38.51 29.83
N ILE A 224 -32.80 38.05 29.35
CA ILE A 224 -32.77 37.14 28.20
C ILE A 224 -32.89 35.70 28.70
N PRO A 225 -33.88 34.92 28.20
CA PRO A 225 -33.98 33.51 28.54
C PRO A 225 -32.79 32.74 27.95
N GLY A 226 -32.29 31.79 28.73
CA GLY A 226 -31.24 30.88 28.35
C GLY A 226 -31.48 29.50 28.92
N LYS A 227 -30.74 28.52 28.42
CA LYS A 227 -30.82 27.13 28.88
C LYS A 227 -29.47 26.65 29.35
N LEU A 228 -29.42 26.06 30.53
CA LEU A 228 -28.20 25.46 31.05
C LEU A 228 -27.84 24.23 30.23
N ILE A 229 -26.67 24.25 29.59
CA ILE A 229 -26.24 23.18 28.68
C ILE A 229 -25.09 22.35 29.24
N PHE A 230 -24.36 22.90 30.21
CA PHE A 230 -23.22 22.23 30.79
C PHE A 230 -22.99 22.67 32.24
N VAL A 231 -22.63 21.71 33.08
CA VAL A 231 -22.17 21.91 34.46
C VAL A 231 -20.88 21.12 34.59
N SER A 232 -19.80 21.79 34.99
CA SER A 232 -18.51 21.14 35.24
C SER A 232 -18.66 20.13 36.37
N PRO A 233 -18.19 18.88 36.20
CA PRO A 233 -18.14 17.91 37.29
C PRO A 233 -17.01 18.21 38.28
N GLU A 234 -16.06 19.07 37.91
CA GLU A 234 -14.86 19.37 38.70
C GLU A 234 -14.92 20.76 39.31
N LEU A 235 -14.49 20.85 40.57
CA LEU A 235 -14.32 22.09 41.31
C LEU A 235 -13.02 22.77 40.86
N THR A 236 -13.13 23.97 40.31
CA THR A 236 -11.98 24.76 39.86
C THR A 236 -11.65 25.85 40.87
N GLN A 237 -10.37 26.09 41.13
CA GLN A 237 -9.91 27.21 41.94
C GLN A 237 -9.43 28.35 41.03
N ASP A 238 -9.78 29.59 41.36
CA ASP A 238 -9.25 30.77 40.67
C ASP A 238 -7.83 31.06 41.18
N ASP A 239 -6.85 31.08 40.27
CA ASP A 239 -5.44 31.29 40.61
C ASP A 239 -5.17 32.67 41.25
N ALA A 240 -5.99 33.68 40.93
CA ALA A 240 -5.82 35.04 41.45
C ALA A 240 -6.53 35.26 42.78
N THR A 241 -7.72 34.67 42.97
CA THR A 241 -8.56 34.93 44.16
C THR A 241 -8.59 33.77 45.16
N ARG A 242 -8.01 32.62 44.81
CA ARG A 242 -8.08 31.33 45.54
C ARG A 242 -9.50 30.86 45.88
N GLN A 243 -10.53 31.43 45.24
CA GLN A 243 -11.91 31.01 45.43
C GLN A 243 -12.22 29.78 44.59
N SER A 244 -12.83 28.77 45.20
CA SER A 244 -13.28 27.56 44.50
C SER A 244 -14.68 27.75 43.92
N PHE A 245 -14.88 27.37 42.66
CA PHE A 245 -16.15 27.51 41.92
C PHE A 245 -16.34 26.36 40.94
N TYR A 246 -17.59 26.08 40.57
CA TYR A 246 -17.90 25.23 39.42
C TYR A 246 -18.19 26.11 38.20
N ARG A 247 -17.78 25.64 37.02
CA ARG A 247 -18.11 26.30 35.75
C ARG A 247 -19.43 25.79 35.22
N ILE A 248 -20.29 26.70 34.80
CA ILE A 248 -21.51 26.37 34.09
C ILE A 248 -21.58 27.11 32.75
N ARG A 249 -22.24 26.51 31.76
CA ARG A 249 -22.48 27.15 30.47
C ARG A 249 -23.96 27.23 30.18
N VAL A 250 -24.41 28.42 29.83
CA VAL A 250 -25.79 28.72 29.45
C VAL A 250 -25.84 29.14 28.00
N ARG A 251 -26.65 28.46 27.20
CA ARG A 251 -26.93 28.88 25.83
C ARG A 251 -27.97 29.99 25.86
N VAL A 252 -27.68 31.10 25.20
CA VAL A 252 -28.62 32.21 25.01
C VAL A 252 -29.70 31.79 24.00
N ASP A 253 -30.97 32.08 24.27
CA ASP A 253 -32.02 31.89 23.27
C ASP A 253 -31.88 32.91 22.13
N ALA A 254 -31.49 32.42 20.95
CA ALA A 254 -31.27 33.23 19.76
C ALA A 254 -32.54 33.97 19.31
N ALA A 255 -33.74 33.42 19.51
CA ALA A 255 -34.99 34.06 19.13
C ALA A 255 -35.36 35.20 20.09
N ALA A 256 -35.04 35.08 21.38
CA ALA A 256 -35.22 36.16 22.34
C ALA A 256 -34.21 37.30 22.12
N LEU A 257 -32.97 36.97 21.73
CA LEU A 257 -31.96 37.96 21.39
C LEU A 257 -32.29 38.71 20.09
N ALA A 258 -32.77 38.01 19.06
CA ALA A 258 -33.18 38.62 17.78
C ALA A 258 -34.36 39.60 17.92
N ARG A 259 -35.24 39.39 18.91
CA ARG A 259 -36.35 40.30 19.23
C ARG A 259 -35.90 41.58 19.94
N ASN A 260 -34.64 41.64 20.40
CA ASN A 260 -34.06 42.79 21.08
C ASN A 260 -32.81 43.29 20.33
N PRO A 261 -32.96 43.86 19.13
CA PRO A 261 -31.85 44.22 18.24
C PRO A 261 -30.92 45.32 18.81
N ASN A 262 -31.33 46.01 19.87
CA ASN A 262 -30.49 47.00 20.57
C ASN A 262 -29.40 46.36 21.46
N ILE A 263 -29.41 45.03 21.64
CA ILE A 263 -28.44 44.30 22.46
C ILE A 263 -27.29 43.81 21.56
N ALA A 264 -26.25 44.63 21.42
CA ALA A 264 -25.03 44.25 20.72
C ALA A 264 -24.05 43.52 21.66
N LEU A 265 -24.15 42.18 21.73
CA LEU A 265 -23.28 41.35 22.56
C LEU A 265 -21.86 41.26 21.97
N LYS A 266 -20.85 41.45 22.81
CA LYS A 266 -19.43 41.27 22.47
C LYS A 266 -18.77 40.25 23.39
N ALA A 267 -17.77 39.53 22.88
CA ALA A 267 -16.97 38.63 23.70
C ALA A 267 -16.32 39.40 24.87
N GLY A 268 -16.39 38.84 26.08
CA GLY A 268 -15.84 39.46 27.30
C GLY A 268 -16.79 40.38 28.07
N MET A 269 -18.04 40.55 27.62
CA MET A 269 -19.03 41.36 28.34
C MET A 269 -19.48 40.66 29.65
N PRO A 270 -19.53 41.35 30.80
CA PRO A 270 -19.97 40.76 32.06
C PRO A 270 -21.48 40.45 32.04
N ALA A 271 -21.84 39.25 32.50
CA ALA A 271 -23.21 38.79 32.59
C ALA A 271 -23.45 38.07 33.92
N GLU A 272 -24.62 38.31 34.50
CA GLU A 272 -25.14 37.59 35.65
C GLU A 272 -26.14 36.54 35.17
N VAL A 273 -26.01 35.32 35.68
CA VAL A 273 -26.86 34.18 35.30
C VAL A 273 -27.65 33.73 36.52
N PHE A 274 -28.97 33.77 36.40
CA PHE A 274 -29.91 33.28 37.41
C PHE A 274 -30.52 31.97 36.92
N VAL A 275 -30.06 30.86 37.48
CA VAL A 275 -30.60 29.52 37.17
C VAL A 275 -31.86 29.28 38.01
N SER A 276 -32.96 28.89 37.36
CA SER A 276 -34.20 28.51 38.04
C SER A 276 -34.02 27.17 38.76
N THR A 277 -33.79 27.21 40.07
CA THR A 277 -33.82 26.03 40.93
C THR A 277 -35.26 25.74 41.37
N GLY A 278 -35.65 24.47 41.48
CA GLY A 278 -37.05 24.09 41.79
C GLY A 278 -37.55 24.69 43.11
N SER A 279 -38.86 24.98 43.19
CA SER A 279 -39.53 25.54 44.37
C SER A 279 -39.30 24.65 45.60
N ARG A 280 -38.74 25.23 46.68
CA ARG A 280 -38.51 24.54 47.95
C ARG A 280 -39.83 24.24 48.67
N SER A 281 -39.91 23.06 49.28
CA SER A 281 -40.79 22.82 50.42
C SER A 281 -39.97 22.96 51.71
N ILE A 282 -40.47 23.71 52.69
CA ILE A 282 -39.81 24.00 53.99
C ILE A 282 -39.41 22.70 54.73
N LEU A 283 -40.12 21.60 54.44
CA LEU A 283 -39.84 20.25 54.96
C LEU A 283 -38.44 19.71 54.61
N SER A 284 -37.80 20.17 53.52
CA SER A 284 -36.48 19.65 53.12
C SER A 284 -35.30 20.19 53.94
N TYR A 285 -35.50 21.26 54.73
CA TYR A 285 -34.46 21.83 55.59
C TYR A 285 -34.32 21.06 56.91
N ILE A 286 -35.41 20.44 57.38
CA ILE A 286 -35.45 19.73 58.67
C ILE A 286 -35.00 18.28 58.50
N THR A 287 -35.28 17.65 57.36
CA THR A 287 -35.01 16.21 57.15
C THR A 287 -33.61 15.90 56.62
N LYS A 288 -32.93 16.86 55.97
CA LYS A 288 -31.57 16.66 55.41
C LYS A 288 -30.50 16.36 56.49
N PRO A 289 -30.39 17.11 57.61
CA PRO A 289 -29.39 16.79 58.64
C PRO A 289 -29.66 15.46 59.37
N LEU A 290 -30.92 15.03 59.48
CA LEU A 290 -31.29 13.76 60.11
C LEU A 290 -30.95 12.53 59.23
N LEU A 291 -31.16 12.62 57.91
CA LEU A 291 -30.79 11.52 57.00
C LEU A 291 -29.28 11.40 56.80
N ASP A 292 -28.55 12.53 56.78
CA ASP A 292 -27.10 12.53 56.61
C ASP A 292 -26.39 11.98 57.86
N GLN A 293 -26.90 12.22 59.07
CA GLN A 293 -26.37 11.61 60.31
C GLN A 293 -26.57 10.08 60.36
N VAL A 294 -27.70 9.55 59.86
CA VAL A 294 -27.93 8.10 59.80
C VAL A 294 -27.00 7.42 58.79
N ARG A 295 -26.67 8.08 57.67
CA ARG A 295 -25.74 7.54 56.66
C ARG A 295 -24.27 7.60 57.08
N TYR A 296 -23.88 8.57 57.91
CA TYR A 296 -22.53 8.59 58.48
C TYR A 296 -22.33 7.51 59.56
N ALA A 297 -23.36 7.22 60.38
CA ALA A 297 -23.26 6.19 61.44
C ALA A 297 -23.22 4.73 60.91
N LEU A 298 -23.69 4.47 59.69
CA LEU A 298 -23.68 3.15 59.04
C LEU A 298 -22.40 2.86 58.25
N ARG A 299 -21.44 3.79 58.21
CA ARG A 299 -20.18 3.64 57.45
C ARG A 299 -18.95 3.51 58.35
N GLU A 300 -19.14 3.48 59.66
CA GLU A 300 -18.09 3.36 60.68
C GLU A 300 -18.37 2.25 61.71
N GLY A 301 -19.19 1.25 61.31
CA GLY A 301 -19.39 -0.02 62.03
C GLY A 301 -19.03 -1.21 61.14
#